data_AF-A0A451BSL4-F1
#
_entry.id   AF-A0A451BSL4-F1
#
_cell.length_a   1.000
_cell.length_b   1.000
_cell.length_c   1.000
_cell.angle_alpha   90.00
_cell.angle_beta   90.00
_cell.angle_gamma   90.00
#
_symmetry.space_group_name_H-M   'P 1'
#
loop_
_entity.id
_entity.type
_entity.pdbx_description
1 polymer ?
#
loop_
_entity_poly.entity_id
_entity_poly.type
_entity_poly.pdbx_seq_one_letter_code
_entity_poly.pdbx_strand_id
1 'polypeptide(L)'
;MKHFGSGYAGLGPHHGDARDARATGKQRKSFSRFHAPARGRVGASIFSIPLAALLGLAAPAHALEHTTGFEVDIRGWTVIKGTSQFNWARQTRGTHSGHTGPSGAHEGDYYLYLEASRNYPSRTAYLQSREFSGKIQTVSFHYHMYGAHMGSLALEGLDGNSWFTLWTTTGQQHANHQAPWTREEVALSGRTIQKIRFKGTTTDNPNGGQYRGDMAIDYVVVTTDKIVTSDHWQKTESEDGLYYGPGNVGIGDKQPQADLSILGNLSKPLTGHIAVAKGSAQVTGVGTRFAHELRVGDSIRLGDEVFVVAAITSDTALTLNATHPLGALNATAYTDGDLLSVQTGAEVESLVID
;
A
#
# COMPACT_ATOMS: atom_id res chain seq x y z
N MET A 1 7.44 60.41 -20.52
CA MET A 1 7.30 61.85 -20.16
C MET A 1 5.90 62.01 -19.58
N LYS A 2 5.70 62.20 -18.26
CA LYS A 2 5.86 63.47 -17.49
C LYS A 2 4.98 64.57 -18.11
N HIS A 3 4.07 65.30 -17.43
CA HIS A 3 3.85 65.61 -16.00
C HIS A 3 2.50 66.38 -15.87
N PHE A 4 1.67 66.13 -14.84
CA PHE A 4 1.37 66.91 -13.61
C PHE A 4 0.29 68.01 -13.65
N GLY A 5 -0.50 68.02 -12.55
CA GLY A 5 -1.26 69.14 -11.96
C GLY A 5 -2.38 68.57 -11.06
N SER A 6 -2.18 68.27 -9.76
CA SER A 6 -2.17 69.16 -8.56
C SER A 6 -3.55 69.78 -8.26
N GLY A 7 -4.15 69.72 -7.06
CA GLY A 7 -3.72 69.18 -5.76
C GLY A 7 -4.69 69.54 -4.61
N TYR A 8 -4.31 69.12 -3.39
CA TYR A 8 -4.62 69.64 -2.02
C TYR A 8 -6.08 69.73 -1.54
N ALA A 9 -6.49 69.59 -0.28
CA ALA A 9 -5.98 69.29 1.09
C ALA A 9 -7.28 69.04 1.94
N GLY A 10 -7.36 68.50 3.16
CA GLY A 10 -6.46 68.18 4.25
C GLY A 10 -7.29 68.02 5.55
N LEU A 11 -6.60 67.73 6.67
CA LEU A 11 -7.04 67.72 8.09
C LEU A 11 -7.87 66.48 8.50
N GLY A 12 -7.57 65.74 9.58
CA GLY A 12 -6.76 66.00 10.77
C GLY A 12 -7.49 65.44 12.01
N PRO A 13 -6.80 65.07 13.10
CA PRO A 13 -7.11 63.87 13.91
C PRO A 13 -7.77 64.17 15.27
N HIS A 14 -8.21 63.15 16.01
CA HIS A 14 -8.39 63.25 17.47
C HIS A 14 -7.98 61.99 18.24
N HIS A 15 -7.54 62.28 19.46
CA HIS A 15 -6.59 61.61 20.35
C HIS A 15 -7.30 61.22 21.67
N GLY A 16 -6.71 60.31 22.45
CA GLY A 16 -6.87 60.22 23.92
C GLY A 16 -7.26 58.82 24.42
N ASP A 17 -6.31 58.02 24.93
CA ASP A 17 -5.77 58.00 26.33
C ASP A 17 -6.59 57.08 27.24
N ALA A 18 -6.09 55.94 27.75
CA ALA A 18 -5.01 55.66 28.70
C ALA A 18 -5.49 55.55 30.18
N ARG A 19 -4.75 54.72 30.96
CA ARG A 19 -4.76 54.43 32.43
C ARG A 19 -5.38 53.06 32.79
N ASP A 20 -4.67 52.02 33.24
CA ASP A 20 -3.60 51.83 34.23
C ASP A 20 -4.09 51.83 35.70
N ALA A 21 -3.99 50.68 36.39
CA ALA A 21 -3.85 50.54 37.86
C ALA A 21 -3.77 49.06 38.36
N ARG A 22 -2.52 48.59 38.49
CA ARG A 22 -1.86 47.91 39.63
C ARG A 22 -2.62 47.41 40.89
N ALA A 23 -2.08 46.30 41.40
CA ALA A 23 -1.65 46.04 42.81
C ALA A 23 -2.54 45.16 43.73
N THR A 24 -2.12 43.91 43.99
CA THR A 24 -1.53 43.37 45.25
C THR A 24 -2.45 43.15 46.45
N GLY A 25 -2.47 41.93 46.99
CA GLY A 25 -2.99 41.63 48.33
C GLY A 25 -2.72 40.19 48.77
N LYS A 26 -1.80 40.01 49.72
CA LYS A 26 -1.27 38.75 50.27
C LYS A 26 -1.75 38.63 51.73
N GLN A 27 -1.88 37.39 52.24
CA GLN A 27 -1.86 36.97 53.68
C GLN A 27 -3.19 37.18 54.48
N ARG A 28 -3.63 36.38 55.47
CA ARG A 28 -3.18 35.15 56.16
C ARG A 28 -4.24 34.72 57.23
N LYS A 29 -4.13 33.45 57.69
CA LYS A 29 -4.56 32.85 59.00
C LYS A 29 -6.07 32.53 59.15
N SER A 30 -6.46 31.31 59.54
CA SER A 30 -6.19 30.69 60.86
C SER A 30 -6.37 29.15 60.90
N PHE A 31 -5.50 28.52 61.72
CA PHE A 31 -5.52 27.25 62.50
C PHE A 31 -6.81 26.38 62.50
N SER A 32 -6.74 25.03 62.54
CA SER A 32 -6.06 24.25 63.59
C SER A 32 -5.80 22.76 63.24
N ARG A 33 -4.68 22.30 63.81
CA ARG A 33 -4.06 20.98 64.00
C ARG A 33 -5.02 19.79 64.15
N PHE A 34 -4.60 18.58 63.75
CA PHE A 34 -4.48 17.41 64.65
C PHE A 34 -3.42 16.41 64.09
N HIS A 35 -2.34 16.25 64.87
CA HIS A 35 -1.49 15.06 65.14
C HIS A 35 -0.47 14.50 64.13
N ALA A 36 0.72 14.26 64.69
CA ALA A 36 1.95 13.73 64.10
C ALA A 36 1.98 12.18 64.07
N PRO A 37 2.84 11.55 63.24
CA PRO A 37 3.04 10.11 63.25
C PRO A 37 4.20 9.69 64.16
N ALA A 38 4.00 8.61 64.92
CA ALA A 38 5.07 7.85 65.55
C ALA A 38 5.52 6.71 64.63
N ARG A 39 6.83 6.64 64.37
CA ARG A 39 7.52 5.54 63.69
C ARG A 39 7.49 4.27 64.54
N GLY A 40 7.31 3.10 63.91
CA GLY A 40 7.56 1.83 64.61
C GLY A 40 7.32 0.55 63.80
N ARG A 41 8.37 0.15 63.06
CA ARG A 41 8.78 -1.24 62.74
C ARG A 41 7.98 -2.09 61.74
N VAL A 42 8.82 -2.70 60.90
CA VAL A 42 8.59 -3.62 59.79
C VAL A 42 8.09 -4.98 60.29
N GLY A 43 7.13 -5.56 59.59
CA GLY A 43 6.73 -6.96 59.69
C GLY A 43 5.93 -7.33 58.45
N ALA A 44 6.52 -8.13 57.56
CA ALA A 44 5.89 -8.61 56.34
C ALA A 44 4.73 -9.55 56.68
N SER A 45 3.57 -9.38 56.03
CA SER A 45 2.56 -10.42 55.94
C SER A 45 1.87 -10.35 54.58
N ILE A 46 1.89 -11.49 53.91
CA ILE A 46 1.48 -11.75 52.54
C ILE A 46 -0.06 -11.68 52.48
N PHE A 47 -0.61 -10.84 51.59
CA PHE A 47 -2.01 -10.93 51.20
C PHE A 47 -2.09 -11.29 49.72
N SER A 48 -2.54 -12.51 49.46
CA SER A 48 -2.95 -13.02 48.16
C SER A 48 -4.08 -12.18 47.58
N ILE A 49 -3.90 -11.68 46.36
CA ILE A 49 -4.98 -11.11 45.54
C ILE A 49 -5.37 -12.18 44.52
N PRO A 50 -6.60 -12.70 44.50
CA PRO A 50 -7.09 -13.42 43.35
C PRO A 50 -8.08 -12.58 42.52
N LEU A 51 -7.87 -12.73 41.21
CA LEU A 51 -8.85 -12.76 40.13
C LEU A 51 -9.31 -11.42 39.52
N ALA A 52 -8.43 -10.92 38.65
CA ALA A 52 -8.70 -10.39 37.32
C ALA A 52 -10.18 -10.10 36.96
N ALA A 53 -10.55 -8.82 37.01
CA ALA A 53 -11.54 -8.29 36.09
C ALA A 53 -10.90 -8.24 34.70
N LEU A 54 -11.10 -9.30 33.91
CA LEU A 54 -10.80 -9.28 32.49
C LEU A 54 -11.85 -8.39 31.81
N LEU A 55 -11.62 -7.07 31.79
CA LEU A 55 -12.26 -6.22 30.80
C LEU A 55 -11.74 -6.70 29.45
N GLY A 56 -12.57 -7.47 28.73
CA GLY A 56 -12.35 -7.74 27.33
C GLY A 56 -12.35 -6.41 26.58
N LEU A 57 -11.16 -5.87 26.32
CA LEU A 57 -10.95 -4.90 25.27
C LEU A 57 -11.30 -5.61 23.97
N ALA A 58 -12.54 -5.43 23.50
CA ALA A 58 -12.89 -5.78 22.14
C ALA A 58 -11.91 -5.03 21.23
N ALA A 59 -11.11 -5.78 20.47
CA ALA A 59 -10.23 -5.20 19.47
C ALA A 59 -11.05 -4.28 18.55
N PRO A 60 -10.50 -3.14 18.08
CA PRO A 60 -11.21 -2.29 17.14
C PRO A 60 -11.57 -3.14 15.90
N ALA A 61 -12.86 -3.30 15.69
CA ALA A 61 -13.40 -3.86 14.48
C ALA A 61 -13.03 -2.93 13.31
N HIS A 62 -12.06 -3.33 12.50
CA HIS A 62 -11.72 -2.59 11.28
C HIS A 62 -12.63 -3.06 10.13
N ALA A 63 -13.21 -2.10 9.42
CA ALA A 63 -13.93 -2.32 8.17
C ALA A 63 -12.99 -2.99 7.15
N LEU A 64 -13.46 -3.99 6.42
CA LEU A 64 -12.66 -4.64 5.38
C LEU A 64 -12.43 -3.69 4.21
N GLU A 65 -11.17 -3.54 3.79
CA GLU A 65 -10.79 -2.72 2.63
C GLU A 65 -10.48 -3.59 1.39
N HIS A 66 -10.95 -3.14 0.24
CA HIS A 66 -10.67 -3.72 -1.07
C HIS A 66 -9.98 -2.70 -1.96
N THR A 67 -8.68 -2.87 -2.18
CA THR A 67 -7.85 -1.93 -2.98
C THR A 67 -7.56 -2.46 -4.38
N THR A 68 -7.80 -1.60 -5.37
CA THR A 68 -7.51 -1.84 -6.79
C THR A 68 -6.69 -0.69 -7.37
N GLY A 69 -5.39 -0.92 -7.56
CA GLY A 69 -4.46 0.00 -8.23
C GLY A 69 -4.04 -0.44 -9.64
N PHE A 70 -4.72 -1.42 -10.24
CA PHE A 70 -4.54 -1.84 -11.65
C PHE A 70 -3.18 -2.39 -12.11
N GLU A 71 -2.17 -2.47 -11.24
CA GLU A 71 -0.81 -2.93 -11.54
C GLU A 71 -0.70 -4.33 -12.18
N VAL A 72 -1.54 -5.28 -11.75
CA VAL A 72 -1.49 -6.67 -12.25
C VAL A 72 -2.53 -6.90 -13.34
N ASP A 73 -3.78 -6.52 -13.06
CA ASP A 73 -4.96 -6.64 -13.91
C ASP A 73 -6.08 -5.71 -13.40
N ILE A 74 -7.30 -5.85 -13.93
CA ILE A 74 -8.47 -5.09 -13.47
C ILE A 74 -9.14 -5.68 -12.21
N ARG A 75 -8.53 -6.66 -11.54
CA ARG A 75 -8.93 -7.28 -10.25
C ARG A 75 -10.43 -7.55 -10.09
N GLY A 76 -11.01 -8.27 -11.05
CA GLY A 76 -12.42 -8.67 -11.00
C GLY A 76 -13.43 -7.55 -11.26
N TRP A 77 -12.97 -6.34 -11.62
CA TRP A 77 -13.83 -5.37 -12.26
C TRP A 77 -14.17 -5.84 -13.67
N THR A 78 -15.38 -5.53 -14.13
CA THR A 78 -15.88 -5.90 -15.45
C THR A 78 -16.07 -4.66 -16.29
N VAL A 79 -15.49 -4.66 -17.48
CA VAL A 79 -15.70 -3.61 -18.47
C VAL A 79 -17.00 -3.92 -19.23
N ILE A 80 -17.98 -3.03 -19.11
CA ILE A 80 -19.30 -3.18 -19.74
C ILE A 80 -19.44 -2.13 -20.84
N LYS A 81 -19.66 -2.63 -22.06
CA LYS A 81 -19.90 -1.79 -23.23
C LYS A 81 -21.26 -1.09 -23.12
N GLY A 82 -21.23 0.23 -23.12
CA GLY A 82 -22.43 1.06 -23.24
C GLY A 82 -22.66 1.50 -24.68
N THR A 83 -22.98 2.78 -24.88
CA THR A 83 -23.13 3.38 -26.21
C THR A 83 -21.81 3.87 -26.81
N SER A 84 -20.73 3.84 -26.03
CA SER A 84 -19.39 4.28 -26.43
C SER A 84 -18.74 3.38 -27.46
N GLN A 85 -17.94 4.01 -28.32
CA GLN A 85 -17.07 3.31 -29.27
C GLN A 85 -15.86 2.70 -28.58
N PHE A 86 -15.49 3.24 -27.42
CA PHE A 86 -14.37 2.80 -26.60
C PHE A 86 -14.87 2.29 -25.25
N ASN A 87 -14.03 1.50 -24.62
CA ASN A 87 -14.26 0.93 -23.31
C ASN A 87 -13.20 1.46 -22.35
N TRP A 88 -13.44 1.33 -21.04
CA TRP A 88 -12.38 1.51 -20.06
C TRP A 88 -11.24 0.55 -20.36
N ALA A 89 -10.02 1.07 -20.41
CA ALA A 89 -8.82 0.33 -20.76
C ALA A 89 -7.69 0.64 -19.79
N ARG A 90 -6.82 -0.34 -19.56
CA ARG A 90 -5.62 -0.16 -18.75
C ARG A 90 -4.54 0.51 -19.57
N GLN A 91 -3.87 1.49 -18.98
CA GLN A 91 -2.83 2.28 -19.62
C GLN A 91 -1.67 2.51 -18.69
N THR A 92 -0.49 2.69 -19.27
CA THR A 92 0.72 3.19 -18.60
C THR A 92 1.15 4.51 -19.22
N ARG A 93 1.86 5.36 -18.47
CA ARG A 93 2.37 6.66 -18.95
C ARG A 93 1.23 7.56 -19.47
N GLY A 94 1.55 8.59 -20.25
CA GLY A 94 0.56 9.51 -20.79
C GLY A 94 -0.46 8.85 -21.74
N THR A 95 -1.60 9.50 -21.92
CA THR A 95 -2.55 9.14 -22.99
C THR A 95 -1.92 9.42 -24.36
N HIS A 96 -2.34 8.65 -25.38
CA HIS A 96 -1.80 8.77 -26.74
C HIS A 96 -2.17 10.09 -27.42
N SER A 97 -3.25 10.73 -26.98
CA SER A 97 -3.73 11.99 -27.55
C SER A 97 -3.10 13.18 -26.83
N GLY A 98 -2.63 14.16 -27.60
CA GLY A 98 -2.04 15.37 -27.03
C GLY A 98 -3.10 16.23 -26.35
N HIS A 99 -2.80 16.71 -25.13
CA HIS A 99 -3.65 17.59 -24.32
C HIS A 99 -4.91 16.95 -23.73
N THR A 100 -4.80 15.70 -23.29
CA THR A 100 -5.86 14.97 -22.57
C THR A 100 -5.29 14.14 -21.44
N GLY A 101 -6.09 13.80 -20.44
CA GLY A 101 -5.70 12.79 -19.46
C GLY A 101 -4.43 13.14 -18.63
N PRO A 102 -3.94 12.18 -17.83
CA PRO A 102 -2.76 12.34 -16.98
C PRO A 102 -1.46 11.97 -17.72
N SER A 103 -0.30 12.43 -17.22
CA SER A 103 1.03 12.01 -17.72
C SER A 103 1.47 10.60 -17.27
N GLY A 104 0.76 10.00 -16.33
CA GLY A 104 1.04 8.69 -15.74
C GLY A 104 0.04 8.36 -14.63
N ALA A 105 0.18 7.16 -14.06
CA ALA A 105 -0.67 6.68 -12.96
C ALA A 105 -0.55 7.59 -11.72
N HIS A 106 -1.53 7.53 -10.83
CA HIS A 106 -1.44 8.16 -9.51
C HIS A 106 -0.44 7.42 -8.63
N GLU A 107 -0.51 6.09 -8.65
CA GLU A 107 0.41 5.18 -7.97
C GLU A 107 0.83 4.07 -8.93
N GLY A 108 2.07 3.58 -8.82
CA GLY A 108 2.57 2.53 -9.68
C GLY A 108 2.71 2.96 -11.15
N ASP A 109 2.54 2.00 -12.05
CA ASP A 109 2.70 2.19 -13.49
C ASP A 109 1.37 2.24 -14.25
N TYR A 110 0.30 1.65 -13.71
CA TYR A 110 -0.94 1.38 -14.42
C TYR A 110 -2.15 2.11 -13.82
N TYR A 111 -3.00 2.64 -14.70
CA TYR A 111 -4.30 3.22 -14.35
C TYR A 111 -5.36 2.81 -15.37
N LEU A 112 -6.63 3.11 -15.08
CA LEU A 112 -7.71 2.95 -16.05
C LEU A 112 -8.07 4.30 -16.67
N TYR A 113 -8.25 4.29 -17.99
CA TYR A 113 -8.70 5.46 -18.73
C TYR A 113 -9.83 5.10 -19.70
N LEU A 114 -10.61 6.11 -20.04
CA LEU A 114 -11.61 6.05 -21.10
C LEU A 114 -11.27 7.10 -22.16
N GLU A 115 -10.99 6.62 -23.37
CA GLU A 115 -10.81 7.45 -24.55
C GLU A 115 -12.13 8.16 -24.91
N ALA A 116 -12.11 9.49 -24.93
CA ALA A 116 -13.30 10.29 -25.25
C ALA A 116 -13.17 11.03 -26.59
N SER A 117 -12.00 11.03 -27.22
CA SER A 117 -11.81 11.68 -28.50
C SER A 117 -12.58 10.95 -29.60
N ARG A 118 -13.24 11.71 -30.47
CA ARG A 118 -14.07 11.23 -31.59
C ARG A 118 -15.25 10.35 -31.15
N ASN A 119 -15.59 10.38 -29.87
CA ASN A 119 -16.54 9.47 -29.25
C ASN A 119 -17.74 10.25 -28.73
N TYR A 120 -18.62 10.75 -29.60
CA TYR A 120 -19.74 11.66 -29.26
C TYR A 120 -21.04 11.25 -30.00
N PRO A 121 -22.20 11.86 -29.70
CA PRO A 121 -22.53 12.65 -28.52
C PRO A 121 -22.92 11.77 -27.32
N SER A 122 -22.61 12.21 -26.10
CA SER A 122 -23.07 11.64 -24.81
C SER A 122 -22.96 10.11 -24.73
N ARG A 123 -21.84 9.57 -25.22
CA ARG A 123 -21.63 8.14 -25.28
C ARG A 123 -21.18 7.61 -23.92
N THR A 124 -21.65 6.44 -23.54
CA THR A 124 -21.42 5.88 -22.20
C THR A 124 -20.58 4.61 -22.22
N ALA A 125 -19.67 4.49 -21.25
CA ALA A 125 -18.93 3.26 -20.97
C ALA A 125 -18.87 3.03 -19.46
N TYR A 126 -18.89 1.76 -19.05
CA TYR A 126 -19.01 1.39 -17.64
C TYR A 126 -17.86 0.47 -17.21
N LEU A 127 -17.31 0.73 -16.04
CA LEU A 127 -16.44 -0.18 -15.31
C LEU A 127 -17.15 -0.56 -14.01
N GLN A 128 -17.57 -1.81 -13.91
CA GLN A 128 -18.43 -2.30 -12.83
C GLN A 128 -17.65 -3.20 -11.89
N SER A 129 -17.86 -3.04 -10.59
CA SER A 129 -17.25 -3.91 -9.59
C SER A 129 -17.86 -5.32 -9.63
N ARG A 130 -17.12 -6.28 -9.06
CA ARG A 130 -17.73 -7.50 -8.50
C ARG A 130 -18.63 -7.16 -7.31
N GLU A 131 -19.31 -8.16 -6.77
CA GLU A 131 -19.97 -8.02 -5.46
C GLU A 131 -18.92 -8.00 -4.36
N PHE A 132 -19.14 -7.15 -3.36
CA PHE A 132 -18.28 -7.10 -2.19
C PHE A 132 -18.94 -7.88 -1.05
N SER A 133 -18.12 -8.54 -0.24
CA SER A 133 -18.61 -9.17 0.99
C SER A 133 -18.86 -8.09 2.05
N GLY A 134 -20.07 -8.03 2.60
CA GLY A 134 -20.50 -6.96 3.50
C GLY A 134 -21.12 -5.76 2.78
N LYS A 135 -21.72 -4.86 3.53
CA LYS A 135 -22.30 -3.61 3.04
C LYS A 135 -21.19 -2.59 2.81
N ILE A 136 -21.12 -2.04 1.60
CA ILE A 136 -20.16 -0.98 1.26
C ILE A 136 -20.41 0.25 2.14
N GLN A 137 -19.36 0.72 2.80
CA GLN A 137 -19.37 1.89 3.70
C GLN A 137 -18.81 3.12 3.00
N THR A 138 -17.63 3.03 2.40
CA THR A 138 -17.01 4.12 1.65
C THR A 138 -16.40 3.63 0.35
N VAL A 139 -16.34 4.52 -0.63
CA VAL A 139 -15.58 4.34 -1.87
C VAL A 139 -14.68 5.54 -2.02
N SER A 140 -13.38 5.31 -2.16
CA SER A 140 -12.43 6.36 -2.54
C SER A 140 -11.69 5.97 -3.81
N PHE A 141 -11.30 6.97 -4.58
CA PHE A 141 -10.58 6.79 -5.84
C PHE A 141 -9.87 8.09 -6.20
N HIS A 142 -8.85 7.97 -7.04
CA HIS A 142 -8.21 9.11 -7.68
C HIS A 142 -8.75 9.26 -9.09
N TYR A 143 -8.97 10.49 -9.53
CA TYR A 143 -9.38 10.76 -10.91
C TYR A 143 -8.57 11.89 -11.54
N HIS A 144 -8.44 11.83 -12.86
CA HIS A 144 -7.83 12.87 -13.66
C HIS A 144 -8.67 13.14 -14.91
N MET A 145 -9.00 14.40 -15.15
CA MET A 145 -9.86 14.85 -16.25
C MET A 145 -9.28 16.13 -16.85
N TYR A 146 -8.50 15.99 -17.90
CA TYR A 146 -7.91 17.09 -18.66
C TYR A 146 -8.32 16.96 -20.13
N GLY A 147 -8.77 18.06 -20.75
CA GLY A 147 -9.25 18.07 -22.13
C GLY A 147 -10.38 19.08 -22.33
N ALA A 148 -10.29 19.88 -23.40
CA ALA A 148 -11.24 20.97 -23.69
C ALA A 148 -12.67 20.49 -23.97
N HIS A 149 -12.85 19.20 -24.27
CA HIS A 149 -14.14 18.60 -24.64
C HIS A 149 -14.47 17.41 -23.75
N MET A 150 -14.15 17.59 -22.47
CA MET A 150 -14.45 16.63 -21.43
C MET A 150 -15.97 16.45 -21.28
N GLY A 151 -16.38 15.20 -21.09
CA GLY A 151 -17.73 14.86 -20.68
C GLY A 151 -17.85 14.82 -19.16
N SER A 152 -18.49 13.78 -18.62
CA SER A 152 -18.65 13.56 -17.20
C SER A 152 -18.14 12.19 -16.74
N LEU A 153 -17.64 12.16 -15.52
CA LEU A 153 -17.29 10.94 -14.80
C LEU A 153 -18.23 10.84 -13.60
N ALA A 154 -18.88 9.70 -13.44
CA ALA A 154 -19.77 9.43 -12.31
C ALA A 154 -19.43 8.11 -11.62
N LEU A 155 -19.56 8.09 -10.31
CA LEU A 155 -19.68 6.88 -9.52
C LEU A 155 -21.17 6.60 -9.32
N GLU A 156 -21.63 5.42 -9.71
CA GLU A 156 -23.01 4.97 -9.50
C GLU A 156 -23.02 3.76 -8.56
N GLY A 157 -24.08 3.64 -7.75
CA GLY A 157 -24.33 2.51 -6.86
C GLY A 157 -25.61 1.77 -7.24
N LEU A 158 -25.61 0.45 -7.06
CA LEU A 158 -26.78 -0.41 -7.25
C LEU A 158 -27.47 -0.69 -5.91
N ASP A 159 -28.71 -0.21 -5.72
CA ASP A 159 -29.51 -0.41 -4.49
C ASP A 159 -30.34 -1.71 -4.49
N GLY A 160 -29.92 -2.70 -5.28
CA GLY A 160 -30.64 -3.96 -5.49
C GLY A 160 -31.68 -3.93 -6.60
N ASN A 161 -32.20 -2.74 -6.94
CA ASN A 161 -33.17 -2.57 -8.03
C ASN A 161 -32.65 -1.67 -9.15
N SER A 162 -31.96 -0.58 -8.81
CA SER A 162 -31.60 0.46 -9.78
C SER A 162 -30.22 1.05 -9.54
N TRP A 163 -29.59 1.47 -10.62
CA TRP A 163 -28.36 2.25 -10.57
C TRP A 163 -28.71 3.73 -10.35
N PHE A 164 -28.06 4.37 -9.40
CA PHE A 164 -28.20 5.81 -9.15
C PHE A 164 -26.84 6.45 -8.91
N THR A 165 -26.74 7.75 -9.17
CA THR A 165 -25.49 8.52 -9.03
C THR A 165 -25.16 8.77 -7.57
N LEU A 166 -23.97 8.33 -7.16
CA LEU A 166 -23.37 8.59 -5.87
C LEU A 166 -22.51 9.85 -5.88
N TRP A 167 -21.77 10.04 -6.98
CA TRP A 167 -20.93 11.20 -7.21
C TRP A 167 -20.81 11.45 -8.71
N THR A 168 -20.64 12.71 -9.11
CA THR A 168 -20.36 13.07 -10.50
C THR A 168 -19.54 14.35 -10.57
N THR A 169 -18.67 14.40 -11.58
CA THR A 169 -18.03 15.64 -12.03
C THR A 169 -18.11 15.75 -13.55
N THR A 170 -18.05 16.98 -14.06
CA THR A 170 -18.26 17.28 -15.48
C THR A 170 -17.27 18.35 -15.93
N GLY A 171 -16.81 18.24 -17.18
CA GLY A 171 -15.89 19.21 -17.76
C GLY A 171 -14.46 19.01 -17.26
N GLN A 172 -13.54 19.84 -17.77
CA GLN A 172 -12.12 19.78 -17.41
C GLN A 172 -11.93 20.09 -15.92
N GLN A 173 -11.29 19.17 -15.19
CA GLN A 173 -11.00 19.30 -13.77
C GLN A 173 -9.52 19.60 -13.49
N HIS A 174 -8.64 19.30 -14.45
CA HIS A 174 -7.20 19.42 -14.30
C HIS A 174 -6.62 20.33 -15.39
N ALA A 175 -5.61 21.14 -15.06
CA ALA A 175 -5.11 22.20 -15.93
C ALA A 175 -4.19 21.69 -17.06
N ASN A 176 -3.49 20.57 -16.83
CA ASN A 176 -2.57 19.93 -17.77
C ASN A 176 -2.31 18.47 -17.35
N HIS A 177 -1.47 17.76 -18.09
CA HIS A 177 -1.12 16.35 -17.85
C HIS A 177 -0.41 16.09 -16.53
N GLN A 178 0.36 17.07 -16.05
CA GLN A 178 1.17 16.96 -14.83
C GLN A 178 0.42 17.47 -13.59
N ALA A 179 -0.83 17.91 -13.75
CA ALA A 179 -1.64 18.29 -12.62
C ALA A 179 -1.82 17.06 -11.71
N PRO A 180 -1.68 17.23 -10.38
CA PRO A 180 -1.85 16.11 -9.46
C PRO A 180 -3.27 15.56 -9.58
N TRP A 181 -3.40 14.24 -9.53
CA TRP A 181 -4.68 13.56 -9.46
C TRP A 181 -5.51 14.06 -8.27
N THR A 182 -6.82 14.13 -8.44
CA THR A 182 -7.74 14.50 -7.36
C THR A 182 -8.28 13.25 -6.69
N ARG A 183 -8.18 13.16 -5.35
CA ARG A 183 -8.82 12.11 -4.56
C ARG A 183 -10.26 12.48 -4.26
N GLU A 184 -11.18 11.58 -4.53
CA GLU A 184 -12.59 11.65 -4.13
C GLU A 184 -12.89 10.55 -3.11
N GLU A 185 -13.72 10.86 -2.11
CA GLU A 185 -14.20 9.88 -1.13
C GLU A 185 -15.70 10.06 -0.90
N VAL A 186 -16.45 8.99 -1.17
CA VAL A 186 -17.90 8.97 -1.06
C VAL A 186 -18.30 8.03 0.09
N ALA A 187 -18.85 8.60 1.15
CA ALA A 187 -19.47 7.84 2.23
C ALA A 187 -20.90 7.41 1.85
N LEU A 188 -21.22 6.14 2.05
CA LEU A 188 -22.50 5.52 1.67
C LEU A 188 -23.47 5.37 2.85
N SER A 189 -23.23 6.10 3.95
CA SER A 189 -23.93 6.02 5.24
C SER A 189 -25.42 5.72 5.10
N GLY A 190 -25.80 4.48 5.46
CA GLY A 190 -27.19 4.02 5.50
C GLY A 190 -27.71 3.36 4.21
N ARG A 191 -27.06 3.53 3.05
CA ARG A 191 -27.53 2.97 1.77
C ARG A 191 -27.07 1.52 1.60
N THR A 192 -27.97 0.62 1.23
CA THR A 192 -27.59 -0.75 0.87
C THR A 192 -27.16 -0.77 -0.59
N ILE A 193 -25.83 -0.77 -0.82
CA ILE A 193 -25.24 -0.81 -2.16
C ILE A 193 -24.60 -2.17 -2.39
N GLN A 194 -25.07 -2.88 -3.41
CA GLN A 194 -24.59 -4.22 -3.76
C GLN A 194 -23.35 -4.16 -4.66
N LYS A 195 -23.35 -3.21 -5.61
CA LYS A 195 -22.27 -3.00 -6.58
C LYS A 195 -22.08 -1.51 -6.80
N ILE A 196 -20.87 -1.15 -7.21
CA ILE A 196 -20.57 0.18 -7.71
C ILE A 196 -20.10 0.10 -9.16
N ARG A 197 -20.20 1.19 -9.89
CA ARG A 197 -19.58 1.33 -11.20
C ARG A 197 -19.13 2.74 -11.46
N PHE A 198 -18.03 2.87 -12.18
CA PHE A 198 -17.66 4.11 -12.82
C PHE A 198 -18.35 4.18 -14.19
N LYS A 199 -19.01 5.31 -14.44
CA LYS A 199 -19.64 5.64 -15.70
C LYS A 199 -18.94 6.85 -16.29
N GLY A 200 -18.26 6.63 -17.41
CA GLY A 200 -17.79 7.72 -18.23
C GLY A 200 -18.86 8.06 -19.26
N THR A 201 -19.19 9.35 -19.38
CA THR A 201 -20.06 9.89 -20.42
C THR A 201 -19.26 10.91 -21.21
N THR A 202 -19.18 10.77 -22.53
CA THR A 202 -18.46 11.73 -23.37
C THR A 202 -19.27 12.99 -23.63
N THR A 203 -18.62 14.05 -24.16
CA THR A 203 -19.28 15.32 -24.43
C THR A 203 -20.46 15.17 -25.41
N ASP A 204 -21.47 16.02 -25.24
CA ASP A 204 -22.57 16.23 -26.18
C ASP A 204 -22.22 17.27 -27.26
N ASN A 205 -21.12 18.02 -27.09
CA ASN A 205 -20.75 19.11 -27.98
C ASN A 205 -20.24 18.57 -29.34
N PRO A 206 -20.96 18.81 -30.45
CA PRO A 206 -20.58 18.31 -31.78
C PRO A 206 -19.29 18.96 -32.32
N ASN A 207 -18.96 20.17 -31.85
CA ASN A 207 -17.71 20.85 -32.17
C ASN A 207 -16.56 20.41 -31.25
N GLY A 208 -16.88 19.78 -30.12
CA GLY A 208 -15.91 19.32 -29.14
C GLY A 208 -15.57 17.83 -29.23
N GLY A 209 -16.45 17.01 -29.79
CA GLY A 209 -16.25 15.57 -29.84
C GLY A 209 -15.02 15.10 -30.63
N GLN A 210 -14.24 15.95 -31.31
CA GLN A 210 -13.24 15.50 -32.28
C GLN A 210 -11.82 15.21 -31.75
N TYR A 211 -11.37 15.78 -30.61
CA TYR A 211 -9.93 15.71 -30.31
C TYR A 211 -9.49 15.55 -28.85
N ARG A 212 -10.27 15.91 -27.81
CA ARG A 212 -9.71 16.05 -26.45
C ARG A 212 -10.68 15.80 -25.28
N GLY A 213 -10.62 14.65 -24.61
CA GLY A 213 -11.47 14.43 -23.43
C GLY A 213 -11.19 13.23 -22.53
N ASP A 214 -9.97 12.68 -22.51
CA ASP A 214 -9.71 11.44 -21.77
C ASP A 214 -9.89 11.61 -20.27
N MET A 215 -10.69 10.72 -19.70
CA MET A 215 -10.92 10.64 -18.25
C MET A 215 -10.26 9.40 -17.70
N ALA A 216 -9.64 9.54 -16.54
CA ALA A 216 -8.87 8.48 -15.92
C ALA A 216 -9.25 8.32 -14.44
N ILE A 217 -9.16 7.08 -13.96
CA ILE A 217 -9.30 6.71 -12.56
C ILE A 217 -8.15 5.83 -12.14
N ASP A 218 -7.80 5.91 -10.86
CA ASP A 218 -6.76 5.10 -10.27
C ASP A 218 -7.00 4.88 -8.77
N TYR A 219 -6.33 3.88 -8.20
CA TYR A 219 -6.28 3.57 -6.77
C TYR A 219 -7.66 3.59 -6.09
N VAL A 220 -8.53 2.69 -6.52
CA VAL A 220 -9.89 2.56 -6.01
C VAL A 220 -9.86 1.73 -4.72
N VAL A 221 -10.34 2.31 -3.62
CA VAL A 221 -10.47 1.65 -2.32
C VAL A 221 -11.95 1.59 -1.94
N VAL A 222 -12.45 0.39 -1.67
CA VAL A 222 -13.82 0.16 -1.21
C VAL A 222 -13.77 -0.42 0.20
N THR A 223 -14.41 0.24 1.16
CA THR A 223 -14.53 -0.30 2.53
C THR A 223 -15.91 -0.91 2.74
N THR A 224 -16.00 -2.01 3.50
CA THR A 224 -17.27 -2.64 3.86
C THR A 224 -17.42 -2.80 5.37
N ASP A 225 -18.65 -2.92 5.85
CA ASP A 225 -18.94 -3.21 7.26
C ASP A 225 -18.65 -4.66 7.66
N LYS A 226 -18.10 -5.47 6.74
CA LYS A 226 -17.56 -6.77 7.10
C LYS A 226 -16.40 -6.52 8.03
N ILE A 227 -16.67 -6.72 9.32
CA ILE A 227 -15.66 -6.68 10.35
C ILE A 227 -14.78 -7.90 10.13
N VAL A 228 -13.51 -7.67 9.87
CA VAL A 228 -12.50 -8.72 10.05
C VAL A 228 -12.29 -8.82 11.55
N THR A 229 -13.03 -9.71 12.21
CA THR A 229 -12.73 -10.07 13.60
C THR A 229 -11.33 -10.63 13.63
N SER A 230 -10.48 -10.17 14.55
CA SER A 230 -9.08 -10.60 14.77
C SER A 230 -8.90 -12.12 14.84
N ASP A 231 -10.01 -12.85 14.99
CA ASP A 231 -10.05 -14.26 15.29
C ASP A 231 -10.22 -15.12 14.02
N HIS A 232 -10.47 -14.49 12.87
CA HIS A 232 -10.76 -15.18 11.61
C HIS A 232 -9.76 -14.79 10.52
N TRP A 233 -8.74 -15.63 10.38
CA TRP A 233 -7.86 -15.69 9.21
C TRP A 233 -8.70 -15.78 7.94
N GLN A 234 -8.60 -14.78 7.04
CA GLN A 234 -9.30 -14.79 5.76
C GLN A 234 -8.38 -15.29 4.64
N LYS A 235 -8.93 -16.18 3.82
CA LYS A 235 -8.38 -16.62 2.53
C LYS A 235 -8.74 -15.55 1.48
N THR A 236 -7.80 -15.11 0.65
CA THR A 236 -8.13 -14.29 -0.53
C THR A 236 -9.04 -15.07 -1.49
N GLU A 237 -10.04 -14.40 -2.08
CA GLU A 237 -10.88 -14.99 -3.14
C GLU A 237 -10.14 -15.11 -4.50
N SER A 238 -8.87 -14.70 -4.59
CA SER A 238 -7.98 -15.15 -5.65
C SER A 238 -7.31 -16.46 -5.23
N GLU A 239 -7.22 -17.41 -6.14
CA GLU A 239 -6.77 -18.80 -5.92
C GLU A 239 -5.30 -18.96 -5.41
N ASP A 240 -4.64 -17.89 -4.94
CA ASP A 240 -3.21 -17.86 -4.60
C ASP A 240 -2.89 -17.97 -3.09
N GLY A 241 -3.89 -18.18 -2.22
CA GLY A 241 -3.67 -18.69 -0.87
C GLY A 241 -2.83 -17.83 0.10
N LEU A 242 -2.87 -16.50 0.02
CA LEU A 242 -2.19 -15.59 0.94
C LEU A 242 -3.10 -15.19 2.13
N TYR A 243 -2.55 -15.25 3.35
CA TYR A 243 -3.19 -14.79 4.59
C TYR A 243 -2.50 -13.51 5.09
N TYR A 244 -3.25 -12.46 5.40
CA TYR A 244 -2.70 -11.21 5.96
C TYR A 244 -3.66 -10.54 6.97
N GLY A 245 -3.10 -9.76 7.89
CA GLY A 245 -3.79 -8.90 8.86
C GLY A 245 -2.92 -7.66 9.16
N PRO A 246 -3.47 -6.59 9.79
CA PRO A 246 -2.73 -5.34 9.91
C PRO A 246 -1.62 -5.46 10.96
N GLY A 247 -0.38 -5.44 10.50
CA GLY A 247 0.78 -5.04 11.30
C GLY A 247 1.91 -6.05 11.53
N ASN A 248 1.79 -7.33 11.14
CA ASN A 248 2.88 -8.32 11.18
C ASN A 248 2.63 -9.41 10.11
N VAL A 249 3.68 -9.95 9.49
CA VAL A 249 3.57 -11.13 8.59
C VAL A 249 4.01 -12.38 9.34
N GLY A 250 3.04 -13.11 9.91
CA GLY A 250 3.27 -14.45 10.46
C GLY A 250 3.00 -15.53 9.41
N ILE A 251 4.00 -16.35 9.07
CA ILE A 251 3.76 -17.62 8.37
C ILE A 251 3.60 -18.71 9.43
N GLY A 252 2.35 -18.99 9.83
CA GLY A 252 1.98 -20.16 10.65
C GLY A 252 2.11 -20.04 12.18
N ASP A 253 2.64 -18.94 12.72
CA ASP A 253 2.57 -18.63 14.14
C ASP A 253 1.32 -17.79 14.45
N LYS A 254 0.61 -18.12 15.54
CA LYS A 254 -0.58 -17.38 16.01
C LYS A 254 -0.24 -16.25 16.97
N GLN A 255 1.01 -16.18 17.45
CA GLN A 255 1.59 -15.11 18.25
C GLN A 255 3.07 -14.88 17.86
N PRO A 256 3.37 -14.54 16.59
CA PRO A 256 4.74 -14.36 16.13
C PRO A 256 5.44 -13.27 16.95
N GLN A 257 6.66 -13.57 17.42
CA GLN A 257 7.51 -12.62 18.12
C GLN A 257 8.67 -12.07 17.25
N ALA A 258 8.81 -12.54 16.00
CA ALA A 258 9.76 -12.07 14.98
C ALA A 258 9.34 -12.50 13.55
N ASP A 259 9.93 -11.90 12.51
CA ASP A 259 9.53 -12.02 11.09
C ASP A 259 10.34 -13.02 10.21
N LEU A 260 9.66 -13.55 9.16
CA LEU A 260 10.08 -13.84 7.75
C LEU A 260 10.92 -15.09 7.34
N SER A 261 10.61 -15.69 6.17
CA SER A 261 11.59 -16.45 5.36
C SER A 261 11.28 -16.59 3.86
N ILE A 262 12.32 -16.89 3.06
CA ILE A 262 12.42 -16.75 1.59
C ILE A 262 13.13 -17.98 1.01
N LEU A 263 12.69 -18.46 -0.17
CA LEU A 263 13.16 -19.72 -0.77
C LEU A 263 13.80 -19.49 -2.14
N GLY A 264 15.04 -19.97 -2.29
CA GLY A 264 15.68 -20.19 -3.58
C GLY A 264 15.50 -21.63 -4.04
N ASN A 265 15.63 -21.86 -5.35
CA ASN A 265 15.46 -23.16 -6.00
C ASN A 265 16.78 -23.90 -6.30
N LEU A 266 17.92 -23.38 -5.82
CA LEU A 266 19.30 -23.84 -6.02
C LEU A 266 19.53 -24.27 -7.47
N SER A 267 19.32 -23.33 -8.39
CA SER A 267 19.28 -23.59 -9.83
C SER A 267 20.50 -23.09 -10.60
N LYS A 268 21.35 -22.24 -10.00
CA LYS A 268 22.57 -21.74 -10.65
C LYS A 268 23.71 -22.76 -10.48
N PRO A 269 24.21 -23.36 -11.57
CA PRO A 269 25.33 -24.29 -11.47
C PRO A 269 26.61 -23.56 -11.07
N LEU A 270 27.42 -24.19 -10.22
CA LEU A 270 28.79 -23.77 -9.92
C LEU A 270 29.73 -24.18 -11.04
N THR A 271 30.87 -23.50 -11.13
CA THR A 271 31.92 -23.88 -12.07
C THR A 271 32.55 -25.20 -11.61
N GLY A 272 32.90 -26.07 -12.58
CA GLY A 272 33.61 -27.32 -12.33
C GLY A 272 32.71 -28.47 -11.85
N HIS A 273 33.35 -29.56 -11.42
CA HIS A 273 32.66 -30.75 -10.93
C HIS A 273 33.17 -31.13 -9.55
N ILE A 274 32.30 -31.76 -8.78
CA ILE A 274 32.57 -32.15 -7.39
C ILE A 274 32.56 -33.66 -7.20
N ALA A 275 33.21 -34.09 -6.12
CA ALA A 275 33.13 -35.42 -5.58
C ALA A 275 33.02 -35.37 -4.06
N VAL A 276 32.15 -36.20 -3.50
CA VAL A 276 31.98 -36.43 -2.07
C VAL A 276 31.69 -37.91 -1.84
N ALA A 277 32.43 -38.54 -0.94
CA ALA A 277 32.22 -39.96 -0.64
C ALA A 277 30.95 -40.16 0.19
N LYS A 278 30.34 -41.35 0.06
CA LYS A 278 29.23 -41.78 0.92
C LYS A 278 29.64 -41.68 2.39
N GLY A 279 28.84 -41.00 3.20
CA GLY A 279 29.09 -40.81 4.63
C GLY A 279 30.19 -39.80 4.95
N SER A 280 30.63 -38.99 3.96
CA SER A 280 31.62 -37.92 4.16
C SER A 280 30.97 -36.55 4.04
N ALA A 281 31.46 -35.57 4.81
CA ALA A 281 31.13 -34.16 4.64
C ALA A 281 32.18 -33.40 3.81
N GLN A 282 33.28 -34.07 3.44
CA GLN A 282 34.38 -33.46 2.68
C GLN A 282 34.11 -33.53 1.19
N VAL A 283 34.06 -32.37 0.55
CA VAL A 283 33.83 -32.21 -0.89
C VAL A 283 35.11 -31.76 -1.56
N THR A 284 35.54 -32.51 -2.57
CA THR A 284 36.66 -32.15 -3.44
C THR A 284 36.13 -31.72 -4.79
N GLY A 285 36.74 -30.70 -5.40
CA GLY A 285 36.37 -30.17 -6.69
C GLY A 285 37.49 -30.26 -7.72
N VAL A 286 37.11 -30.39 -8.99
CA VAL A 286 38.02 -30.28 -10.15
C VAL A 286 37.51 -29.14 -11.02
N GLY A 287 38.37 -28.13 -11.23
CA GLY A 287 38.01 -26.92 -11.98
C GLY A 287 37.00 -26.01 -11.27
N THR A 288 36.70 -26.28 -10.00
CA THR A 288 35.80 -25.47 -9.17
C THR A 288 36.46 -24.18 -8.71
N ARG A 289 35.65 -23.18 -8.34
CA ARG A 289 36.11 -21.90 -7.80
C ARG A 289 35.39 -21.54 -6.49
N PHE A 290 35.38 -22.49 -5.54
CA PHE A 290 34.56 -22.37 -4.33
C PHE A 290 34.84 -21.10 -3.52
N ALA A 291 36.08 -20.63 -3.41
CA ALA A 291 36.40 -19.44 -2.61
C ALA A 291 35.89 -18.13 -3.24
N HIS A 292 35.46 -18.18 -4.50
CA HIS A 292 34.94 -17.04 -5.25
C HIS A 292 33.45 -17.14 -5.55
N GLU A 293 32.91 -18.36 -5.69
CA GLU A 293 31.51 -18.59 -6.06
C GLU A 293 30.61 -18.87 -4.85
N LEU A 294 31.20 -19.15 -3.69
CA LEU A 294 30.49 -19.49 -2.46
C LEU A 294 31.06 -18.73 -1.26
N ARG A 295 30.24 -18.61 -0.23
CA ARG A 295 30.59 -18.18 1.12
C ARG A 295 30.21 -19.27 2.12
N VAL A 296 30.89 -19.29 3.26
CA VAL A 296 30.48 -20.14 4.38
C VAL A 296 29.08 -19.71 4.83
N GLY A 297 28.18 -20.68 5.00
CA GLY A 297 26.76 -20.44 5.27
C GLY A 297 25.86 -20.52 4.05
N ASP A 298 26.41 -20.52 2.83
CA ASP A 298 25.61 -20.67 1.61
C ASP A 298 24.96 -22.06 1.55
N SER A 299 23.75 -22.09 0.98
CA SER A 299 23.09 -23.34 0.62
C SER A 299 23.67 -23.88 -0.70
N ILE A 300 24.00 -25.16 -0.73
CA ILE A 300 24.57 -25.84 -1.89
C ILE A 300 23.86 -27.17 -2.11
N ARG A 301 23.41 -27.41 -3.35
CA ARG A 301 22.82 -28.70 -3.76
C ARG A 301 23.85 -29.56 -4.48
N LEU A 302 24.04 -30.78 -3.99
CA LEU A 302 24.90 -31.81 -4.57
C LEU A 302 24.05 -33.04 -4.90
N GLY A 303 23.80 -33.30 -6.19
CA GLY A 303 22.80 -34.30 -6.58
C GLY A 303 21.39 -33.89 -6.12
N ASP A 304 20.70 -34.78 -5.41
CA ASP A 304 19.35 -34.54 -4.87
C ASP A 304 19.37 -33.99 -3.43
N GLU A 305 20.55 -33.83 -2.84
CA GLU A 305 20.72 -33.44 -1.44
C GLU A 305 21.17 -31.98 -1.31
N VAL A 306 20.65 -31.28 -0.29
CA VAL A 306 20.96 -29.87 -0.01
C VAL A 306 21.70 -29.76 1.31
N PHE A 307 22.76 -28.97 1.31
CA PHE A 307 23.65 -28.77 2.45
C PHE A 307 23.96 -27.30 2.66
N VAL A 308 24.55 -26.99 3.81
CA VAL A 308 25.16 -25.69 4.07
C VAL A 308 26.68 -25.84 4.00
N VAL A 309 27.35 -24.89 3.36
CA VAL A 309 28.81 -24.82 3.31
C VAL A 309 29.34 -24.47 4.70
N ALA A 310 29.96 -25.42 5.40
CA ALA A 310 30.48 -25.23 6.76
C ALA A 310 31.89 -24.61 6.78
N ALA A 311 32.73 -24.93 5.78
CA ALA A 311 34.05 -24.34 5.63
C ALA A 311 34.47 -24.39 4.15
N ILE A 312 35.17 -23.37 3.68
CA ILE A 312 35.84 -23.37 2.38
C ILE A 312 37.34 -23.31 2.65
N THR A 313 38.06 -24.38 2.29
CA THR A 313 39.51 -24.50 2.54
C THR A 313 40.33 -24.07 1.33
N SER A 314 39.78 -24.18 0.13
CA SER A 314 40.34 -23.68 -1.14
C SER A 314 39.26 -23.60 -2.22
N ASP A 315 39.62 -23.13 -3.41
CA ASP A 315 38.76 -23.19 -4.59
C ASP A 315 38.30 -24.61 -4.97
N THR A 316 38.98 -25.64 -4.47
CA THR A 316 38.75 -27.05 -4.80
C THR A 316 38.40 -27.92 -3.60
N ALA A 317 38.22 -27.34 -2.41
CA ALA A 317 37.87 -28.11 -1.23
C ALA A 317 37.00 -27.32 -0.25
N LEU A 318 35.85 -27.91 0.09
CA LEU A 318 34.94 -27.40 1.12
C LEU A 318 34.45 -28.54 2.02
N THR A 319 33.95 -28.18 3.19
CA THR A 319 33.28 -29.10 4.11
C THR A 319 31.81 -28.69 4.26
N LEU A 320 30.92 -29.68 4.24
CA LEU A 320 29.48 -29.51 4.45
C LEU A 320 29.14 -29.55 5.95
N ASN A 321 27.98 -29.01 6.31
CA ASN A 321 27.44 -29.11 7.67
C ASN A 321 27.00 -30.53 8.08
N ALA A 322 26.86 -31.45 7.12
CA ALA A 322 26.49 -32.84 7.35
C ALA A 322 27.13 -33.78 6.32
N THR A 323 27.18 -35.08 6.65
CA THR A 323 27.71 -36.10 5.73
C THR A 323 26.73 -36.41 4.59
N HIS A 324 27.23 -36.55 3.38
CA HIS A 324 26.41 -36.89 2.21
C HIS A 324 25.99 -38.38 2.24
N PRO A 325 24.68 -38.71 2.22
CA PRO A 325 24.19 -40.06 2.51
C PRO A 325 24.49 -41.09 1.42
N LEU A 326 24.58 -40.65 0.16
CA LEU A 326 24.86 -41.51 -1.00
C LEU A 326 26.24 -41.27 -1.64
N GLY A 327 26.91 -40.17 -1.28
CA GLY A 327 28.01 -39.62 -2.06
C GLY A 327 27.56 -39.07 -3.43
N ALA A 328 28.47 -38.37 -4.10
CA ALA A 328 28.33 -37.92 -5.47
C ALA A 328 29.71 -37.90 -6.14
N LEU A 329 29.80 -38.21 -7.43
CA LEU A 329 31.04 -38.22 -8.19
C LEU A 329 30.84 -37.54 -9.53
N ASN A 330 31.77 -36.65 -9.89
CA ASN A 330 31.72 -35.85 -11.11
C ASN A 330 30.39 -35.13 -11.29
N ALA A 331 29.84 -34.64 -10.17
CA ALA A 331 28.53 -33.99 -10.14
C ALA A 331 28.67 -32.48 -10.32
N THR A 332 27.63 -31.85 -10.88
CA THR A 332 27.49 -30.40 -10.84
C THR A 332 26.84 -30.01 -9.53
N ALA A 333 27.43 -29.05 -8.84
CA ALA A 333 26.86 -28.43 -7.66
C ALA A 333 26.03 -27.21 -8.06
N TYR A 334 24.95 -26.92 -7.33
CA TYR A 334 24.11 -25.76 -7.58
C TYR A 334 23.96 -24.88 -6.34
N THR A 335 23.83 -23.58 -6.55
CA THR A 335 23.55 -22.56 -5.53
C THR A 335 22.52 -21.56 -6.06
N ASP A 336 22.07 -20.63 -5.24
CA ASP A 336 21.40 -19.40 -5.68
C ASP A 336 22.13 -18.20 -5.09
N GLY A 337 22.32 -17.15 -5.90
CA GLY A 337 22.71 -15.85 -5.37
C GLY A 337 21.47 -15.06 -4.94
N ASP A 338 21.56 -14.36 -3.81
CA ASP A 338 20.65 -13.30 -3.38
C ASP A 338 19.15 -13.71 -3.34
N LEU A 339 18.82 -14.69 -2.49
CA LEU A 339 17.45 -15.16 -2.23
C LEU A 339 16.47 -14.02 -1.95
N LEU A 340 16.94 -12.97 -1.27
CA LEU A 340 16.24 -11.72 -1.02
C LEU A 340 17.22 -10.58 -1.24
N SER A 341 16.96 -9.71 -2.23
CA SER A 341 17.57 -8.38 -2.25
C SER A 341 16.48 -7.33 -2.09
N VAL A 342 16.66 -6.43 -1.13
CA VAL A 342 15.83 -5.24 -0.95
C VAL A 342 16.67 -4.05 -1.40
N GLN A 343 16.50 -3.63 -2.66
CA GLN A 343 17.15 -2.44 -3.18
C GLN A 343 16.34 -1.21 -2.82
N THR A 344 16.90 -0.35 -1.97
CA THR A 344 16.41 1.01 -1.80
C THR A 344 17.20 1.93 -2.73
N GLY A 345 16.57 3.01 -3.20
CA GLY A 345 17.05 3.85 -4.31
C GLY A 345 18.35 4.65 -4.09
N ALA A 346 19.24 4.23 -3.19
CA ALA A 346 20.61 4.71 -3.09
C ALA A 346 21.51 3.51 -2.76
N GLU A 347 22.52 3.26 -3.58
CA GLU A 347 23.45 2.13 -3.52
C GLU A 347 24.25 2.05 -2.20
N VAL A 348 23.62 1.66 -1.09
CA VAL A 348 24.30 1.31 0.16
C VAL A 348 23.59 0.09 0.78
N GLU A 349 24.30 -1.04 0.82
CA GLU A 349 23.90 -2.20 1.61
C GLU A 349 23.92 -1.82 3.10
N SER A 350 22.76 -1.83 3.75
CA SER A 350 22.71 -2.04 5.20
C SER A 350 21.34 -2.53 5.64
N LEU A 351 21.31 -3.72 6.25
CA LEU A 351 20.45 -3.98 7.39
C LEU A 351 21.38 -4.19 8.58
N VAL A 352 21.56 -3.15 9.40
CA VAL A 352 22.17 -3.32 10.73
C VAL A 352 21.03 -3.72 11.66
N ILE A 353 21.12 -4.94 12.19
CA ILE A 353 20.31 -5.40 13.32
C ILE A 353 21.15 -5.12 14.57
N ASP A 354 20.71 -4.16 15.37
CA ASP A 354 21.13 -4.01 16.78
C ASP A 354 20.00 -4.51 17.69
#